data_AF-A0AAV5N8P1-F1
#
_entry.id   AF-A0AAV5N8P1-F1
#
_cell.length_a   1.000
_cell.length_b   1.000
_cell.length_c   1.000
_cell.angle_alpha   90.00
_cell.angle_beta   90.00
_cell.angle_gamma   90.00
#
_symmetry.space_group_name_H-M   'P 1'
#
loop_
_entity.id
_entity.type
_entity.pdbx_description
1 polymer ?
#
loop_
_entity_poly.entity_id
_entity_poly.type
_entity_poly.pdbx_seq_one_letter_code
_entity_poly.pdbx_strand_id
1 'polypeptide(L)'
;MRAAYRLPRVSRATQNDPIPPHLESLFITNAHPLVFPRFEPDTEQLCGYCMALSQTLTEQELPPDVEQTLSDLLFGLVSYLAAELKAPRWVRMGNRVVPVNGGEL
;
A
#
# COMPACT_ATOMS: atom_id res chain seq x y z
N MET A 1 14.99 25.91 -13.63
CA MET A 1 15.47 24.57 -14.06
C MET A 1 15.09 23.55 -12.99
N ARG A 2 14.02 22.78 -13.18
CA ARG A 2 13.66 21.65 -12.30
C ARG A 2 14.14 20.37 -12.98
N ALA A 3 15.12 19.70 -12.39
CA ALA A 3 15.52 18.37 -12.80
C ALA A 3 14.34 17.41 -12.54
N ALA A 4 13.63 17.03 -13.60
CA ALA A 4 12.65 15.98 -13.54
C ALA A 4 13.41 14.65 -13.43
N TYR A 5 13.54 14.14 -12.21
CA TYR A 5 13.95 12.75 -12.00
C TYR A 5 12.87 11.86 -12.59
N ARG A 6 13.04 11.49 -13.86
CA ARG A 6 12.23 10.48 -14.55
C ARG A 6 12.54 9.15 -13.86
N LEU A 7 11.71 8.78 -12.88
CA LEU A 7 11.77 7.47 -12.26
C LEU A 7 11.73 6.42 -13.37
N PRO A 8 12.70 5.49 -13.43
CA PRO A 8 12.66 4.42 -14.42
C PRO A 8 11.36 3.64 -14.21
N ARG A 9 10.63 3.44 -15.32
CA ARG A 9 9.45 2.58 -15.32
C ARG A 9 9.93 1.19 -14.90
N VAL A 10 9.59 0.76 -13.69
CA VAL A 10 9.77 -0.62 -13.26
C VAL A 10 8.98 -1.48 -14.25
N SER A 11 9.68 -2.16 -15.14
CA SER A 11 9.10 -3.13 -16.04
C SER A 11 9.16 -4.48 -15.34
N ARG A 12 8.12 -5.31 -15.45
CA ARG A 12 8.06 -6.67 -14.86
C ARG A 12 9.29 -7.54 -15.20
N ALA A 13 10.01 -7.22 -16.28
CA ALA A 13 11.21 -7.92 -16.70
C ALA A 13 12.37 -7.71 -15.71
N THR A 14 12.63 -6.49 -15.25
CA THR A 14 13.76 -6.20 -14.34
C THR A 14 13.52 -6.64 -12.89
N GLN A 15 12.31 -7.13 -12.57
CA GLN A 15 11.97 -7.61 -11.22
C GLN A 15 12.43 -9.05 -10.97
N ASN A 16 12.66 -9.85 -12.02
CA ASN A 16 13.13 -11.23 -11.92
C ASN A 16 14.62 -11.39 -12.23
N ASP A 17 15.29 -10.32 -12.66
CA ASP A 17 16.73 -10.35 -12.86
C ASP A 17 17.43 -10.41 -11.50
N PRO A 18 18.46 -11.27 -11.34
CA PRO A 18 19.23 -11.31 -10.11
C PRO A 18 19.82 -9.92 -9.84
N ILE A 19 19.79 -9.52 -8.56
CA ILE A 19 20.35 -8.24 -8.12
C ILE A 19 21.79 -8.14 -8.65
N PRO A 20 22.17 -7.08 -9.37
CA PRO A 20 23.52 -6.96 -9.90
C PRO A 20 24.56 -7.04 -8.77
N PRO A 21 25.68 -7.76 -8.94
CA PRO A 21 26.66 -7.99 -7.87
C PRO A 21 27.24 -6.71 -7.25
N HIS A 22 27.26 -5.61 -8.03
CA HIS A 22 27.73 -4.31 -7.59
C HIS A 22 26.70 -3.50 -6.79
N LEU A 23 25.42 -3.92 -6.80
CA LEU A 23 24.34 -3.32 -6.01
C LEU A 23 23.97 -4.16 -4.78
N GLU A 24 24.34 -5.45 -4.74
CA GLU A 24 24.12 -6.33 -3.59
C GLU A 24 24.64 -5.71 -2.28
N SER A 25 25.83 -5.10 -2.31
CA SER A 25 26.41 -4.44 -1.14
C SER A 25 25.61 -3.24 -0.61
N LEU A 26 24.73 -2.65 -1.42
CA LEU A 26 23.83 -1.56 -1.01
C LEU A 26 22.53 -2.09 -0.37
N PHE A 27 22.16 -3.34 -0.66
CA PHE A 27 20.97 -3.99 -0.09
C PHE A 27 21.30 -4.86 1.13
N ILE A 28 22.59 -5.12 1.40
CA ILE A 28 23.05 -5.84 2.59
C ILE A 28 23.34 -4.84 3.70
N THR A 29 22.58 -4.94 4.80
CA THR A 29 22.80 -4.12 5.99
C THR A 29 23.14 -5.05 7.16
N ASN A 30 24.20 -4.69 7.92
CA ASN A 30 24.71 -5.53 9.02
C ASN A 30 23.87 -5.45 10.30
N ALA A 31 22.92 -4.52 10.36
CA ALA A 31 21.97 -4.36 11.46
C ALA A 31 20.60 -4.89 11.03
N HIS A 32 19.91 -5.65 11.87
CA HIS A 32 18.55 -6.06 11.53
C HIS A 32 17.67 -4.81 11.41
N PRO A 33 17.04 -4.53 10.25
CA PRO A 33 16.20 -3.35 10.12
C PRO A 33 15.01 -3.49 11.06
N LEU A 34 14.97 -2.63 12.08
CA LEU A 34 13.85 -2.56 13.03
C LEU A 34 12.56 -2.07 12.36
N VAL A 35 12.69 -1.38 11.23
CA VAL A 35 11.59 -0.81 10.45
C VAL A 35 11.74 -1.26 9.01
N PHE A 36 10.74 -1.97 8.53
CA PHE A 36 10.57 -2.27 7.12
C PHE A 36 9.68 -1.21 6.49
N PRO A 37 9.97 -0.75 5.26
CA PRO A 37 9.05 0.11 4.55
C PRO A 37 7.75 -0.66 4.33
N ARG A 38 6.66 -0.19 4.95
CA ARG A 38 5.32 -0.73 4.77
C ARG A 38 4.45 0.30 4.05
N PHE A 39 3.51 -0.22 3.28
CA PHE A 39 2.46 0.61 2.71
C PHE A 39 1.38 0.80 3.78
N GLU A 40 1.46 1.90 4.52
CA GLU A 40 0.52 2.27 5.60
C GLU A 40 -0.17 3.61 5.26
N PRO A 41 -1.06 3.63 4.26
CA PRO A 41 -1.82 4.83 3.91
C PRO A 41 -2.88 5.14 4.98
N ASP A 42 -3.08 6.42 5.26
CA ASP A 42 -4.17 6.86 6.14
C ASP A 42 -5.54 6.60 5.50
N THR A 43 -6.57 6.52 6.34
CA THR A 43 -7.97 6.31 5.91
C THR A 43 -8.41 7.30 4.81
N GLU A 44 -7.98 8.56 4.90
CA GLU A 44 -8.27 9.60 3.90
C GLU A 44 -7.57 9.32 2.57
N GLN A 45 -6.32 8.86 2.61
CA GLN A 45 -5.56 8.50 1.42
C GLN A 45 -6.19 7.28 0.74
N LEU A 46 -6.60 6.27 1.50
CA LEU A 46 -7.33 5.10 1.00
C LEU A 46 -8.63 5.48 0.30
N CYS A 47 -9.42 6.37 0.92
CA CYS A 47 -10.64 6.91 0.30
C CYS A 47 -10.33 7.65 -1.01
N GLY A 48 -9.28 8.48 -1.02
CA GLY A 48 -8.83 9.17 -2.21
C GLY A 48 -8.46 8.22 -3.36
N TYR A 49 -7.75 7.13 -3.06
CA TYR A 49 -7.41 6.10 -4.05
C TYR A 49 -8.65 5.40 -4.60
N CYS A 50 -9.58 5.00 -3.72
CA CYS A 50 -10.82 4.36 -4.16
C CYS A 50 -11.63 5.28 -5.08
N MET A 51 -11.72 6.57 -4.75
CA MET A 51 -12.45 7.55 -5.53
C MET A 51 -11.81 7.79 -6.90
N ALA A 52 -10.50 7.99 -6.96
CA ALA A 52 -9.77 8.18 -8.21
C ALA A 52 -9.88 6.95 -9.14
N LEU A 53 -9.80 5.73 -8.57
CA LEU A 53 -9.98 4.49 -9.33
C LEU A 53 -11.40 4.33 -9.85
N SER A 54 -12.41 4.62 -9.01
CA SER A 54 -13.82 4.55 -9.40
C SER A 54 -14.15 5.53 -10.53
N GLN A 55 -13.64 6.77 -10.44
CA GLN A 55 -13.78 7.77 -11.49
C GLN A 55 -13.09 7.31 -12.78
N THR A 56 -11.86 6.79 -12.69
CA THR A 56 -11.12 6.27 -13.85
C THR A 56 -11.88 5.14 -14.56
N LEU A 57 -12.45 4.21 -13.80
CA LEU A 57 -13.26 3.11 -14.35
C LEU A 57 -14.56 3.59 -14.99
N THR A 58 -15.12 4.70 -14.53
CA THR A 58 -16.40 5.23 -15.03
C THR A 58 -16.22 6.18 -16.22
N GLU A 59 -15.14 6.96 -16.23
CA GLU A 59 -14.91 8.04 -17.19
C GLU A 59 -14.04 7.63 -18.38
N GLN A 60 -13.22 6.58 -18.26
CA GLN A 60 -12.35 6.12 -19.34
C GLN A 60 -12.83 4.80 -19.93
N GLU A 61 -12.89 4.73 -21.26
CA GLU A 61 -12.99 3.46 -21.96
C GLU A 61 -11.65 2.74 -21.86
N LEU A 62 -11.58 1.78 -20.95
CA LEU A 62 -10.40 0.95 -20.73
C LEU A 62 -10.52 -0.37 -21.50
N PRO A 63 -9.38 -0.98 -21.89
CA PRO A 63 -9.39 -2.36 -22.34
C PRO A 63 -9.94 -3.27 -21.24
N PRO A 64 -10.71 -4.31 -21.57
CA PRO A 64 -11.39 -5.16 -20.58
C PRO A 64 -10.43 -5.80 -19.57
N ASP A 65 -9.22 -6.17 -20.00
CA ASP A 65 -8.19 -6.72 -19.11
C ASP A 65 -7.71 -5.71 -18.05
N VAL A 66 -7.60 -4.43 -18.43
CA VAL A 66 -7.18 -3.34 -17.54
C VAL A 66 -8.33 -2.96 -16.61
N GLU A 67 -9.55 -2.87 -17.14
CA GLU A 67 -10.75 -2.60 -16.36
C GLU A 67 -10.97 -3.64 -15.26
N GLN A 68 -10.82 -4.93 -15.57
CA GLN A 68 -10.90 -6.00 -14.59
C GLN A 68 -9.81 -5.87 -13.53
N THR A 69 -8.56 -5.62 -13.94
CA THR A 69 -7.44 -5.45 -13.01
C THR A 69 -7.67 -4.27 -12.04
N LEU A 70 -8.17 -3.13 -12.55
CA LEU A 70 -8.46 -1.96 -11.73
C LEU A 70 -9.68 -2.17 -10.82
N SER A 71 -10.67 -2.92 -11.29
CA SER A 71 -11.85 -3.29 -10.49
C SER A 71 -11.47 -4.21 -9.32
N ASP A 72 -10.61 -5.20 -9.58
CA ASP A 72 -10.09 -6.09 -8.53
C ASP A 72 -9.26 -5.32 -7.50
N LEU A 73 -8.43 -4.37 -7.95
CA LEU A 73 -7.67 -3.49 -7.06
C LEU A 73 -8.59 -2.61 -6.22
N LEU A 74 -9.61 -1.99 -6.82
CA LEU A 74 -10.60 -1.18 -6.10
C LEU A 74 -11.32 -2.03 -5.05
N PHE A 75 -11.74 -3.24 -5.40
CA PHE A 75 -12.36 -4.17 -4.46
C PHE A 75 -11.43 -4.50 -3.29
N GLY A 76 -10.16 -4.77 -3.57
CA GLY A 76 -9.14 -5.01 -2.54
C GLY A 76 -8.97 -3.83 -1.59
N LEU A 77 -8.88 -2.61 -2.11
CA LEU A 77 -8.73 -1.39 -1.31
C LEU A 77 -9.96 -1.09 -0.46
N VAL A 78 -11.16 -1.21 -1.02
CA VAL A 78 -12.41 -1.02 -0.26
C VAL A 78 -12.56 -2.07 0.83
N SER A 79 -12.19 -3.32 0.53
CA SER A 79 -12.21 -4.41 1.52
C SER A 79 -11.20 -4.18 2.65
N TYR A 80 -9.99 -3.71 2.31
CA TYR A 80 -8.98 -3.33 3.29
C TYR A 80 -9.47 -2.19 4.18
N LEU A 81 -10.01 -1.13 3.59
CA LEU A 81 -10.59 0.01 4.31
C LEU A 81 -11.72 -0.45 5.25
N ALA A 82 -12.61 -1.33 4.78
CA ALA A 82 -13.67 -1.87 5.61
C ALA A 82 -13.12 -2.71 6.77
N ALA A 83 -12.03 -3.45 6.57
CA ALA A 83 -11.36 -4.22 7.61
C ALA A 83 -10.69 -3.30 8.64
N GLU A 84 -10.00 -2.24 8.21
CA GLU A 84 -9.44 -1.18 9.07
C GLU A 84 -10.53 -0.51 9.92
N LEU A 85 -11.65 -0.13 9.31
CA LEU A 85 -12.77 0.50 10.02
C LEU A 85 -13.44 -0.45 11.02
N LYS A 86 -13.49 -1.75 10.69
CA LYS A 86 -14.03 -2.80 11.56
C LYS A 86 -13.01 -3.32 12.57
N ALA A 87 -11.75 -2.93 12.47
CA ALA A 87 -10.71 -3.39 13.37
C ALA A 87 -11.08 -2.97 14.80
N PRO A 88 -11.12 -3.90 15.76
CA PRO A 88 -11.46 -3.57 17.12
C PRO A 88 -10.42 -2.59 17.67
N ARG A 89 -10.85 -1.35 17.93
CA ARG A 89 -9.98 -0.30 18.47
C ARG A 89 -9.64 -0.55 19.94
N TRP A 90 -10.50 -1.30 20.63
CA TRP A 90 -10.33 -1.66 22.03
C TRP A 90 -10.54 -3.16 22.26
N VAL A 91 -9.74 -3.72 23.17
CA VAL A 91 -9.86 -5.08 23.67
C VAL A 91 -10.25 -5.03 25.15
N ARG A 92 -11.19 -5.89 25.53
CA ARG A 92 -11.57 -6.08 26.93
C ARG A 92 -10.62 -7.08 27.59
N MET A 93 -9.86 -6.64 28.58
CA MET A 93 -9.02 -7.49 29.42
C MET A 93 -9.55 -7.43 30.86
N GLY A 94 -10.33 -8.45 31.25
CA GLY A 94 -11.06 -8.47 32.53
C GLY A 94 -12.13 -7.38 32.59
N ASN A 95 -12.10 -6.53 33.61
CA ASN A 95 -13.01 -5.39 33.76
C ASN A 95 -12.49 -4.09 33.13
N ARG A 96 -11.38 -4.14 32.38
CA ARG A 96 -10.74 -2.98 31.76
C ARG A 96 -10.87 -3.06 30.24
N VAL A 97 -11.10 -1.92 29.62
CA VAL A 97 -11.07 -1.75 28.16
C VAL A 97 -9.76 -1.04 27.83
N VAL A 98 -8.89 -1.68 27.07
CA VAL A 98 -7.59 -1.15 26.65
C VAL A 98 -7.54 -1.01 25.14
N PRO A 99 -6.94 0.06 24.60
CA PRO A 99 -6.80 0.23 23.16
C PRO A 99 -5.80 -0.78 22.58
N VAL A 100 -6.13 -1.33 21.41
CA VAL A 100 -5.37 -2.42 20.78
C VAL A 100 -3.97 -1.98 20.36
N ASN A 101 -3.81 -0.71 20.00
CA ASN A 101 -2.53 -0.13 19.59
C ASN A 101 -1.77 0.56 20.74
N GLY A 102 -2.20 0.38 22.00
CA GLY A 102 -1.46 0.86 23.17
C GLY A 102 -1.40 2.39 23.35
N GLY A 103 -2.21 3.18 22.63
CA GLY A 103 -2.33 4.62 22.86
C GLY A 103 -3.05 4.93 24.18
N GLU A 104 -2.63 5.93 24.94
CA GLU A 104 -3.36 6.33 26.16
C GLU A 104 -4.71 6.99 25.83
N LEU A 105 -5.68 6.86 26.75
CA LEU A 105 -7.03 7.42 26.63
C LEU A 105 -7.06 8.94 26.85
#